data_AF-A0AAP2Z7N4-F1
#
_entry.id   AF-A0AAP2Z7N4-F1
#
_cell.length_a   1.000
_cell.length_b   1.000
_cell.length_c   1.000
_cell.angle_alpha   90.00
_cell.angle_beta   90.00
_cell.angle_gamma   90.00
#
_symmetry.space_group_name_H-M   'P 1'
#
loop_
_entity.id
_entity.type
_entity.pdbx_description
1 polymer ?
#
loop_
_entity_poly.entity_id
_entity_poly.type
_entity_poly.pdbx_seq_one_letter_code
_entity_poly.pdbx_strand_id
1 'polypeptide(L)'
;MSANEISIPNAAQSLPPTPEGYEALYEFTYPTVPLIVGSSLLGIGMAVAVVALLTSLHGPDIFTFFEVTVDGETTTYAMDLTAIGIPFLIALVATTVLHEGLHGLVFRYYGHDVTFGVVPSMGAFYAAVFGKFQR
;
A
#
# COMPACT_ATOMS: atom_id res chain seq x y z
N MET A 1 -30.50 -36.13 -28.51
CA MET A 1 -30.07 -35.25 -27.41
C MET A 1 -28.81 -34.54 -27.88
N SER A 2 -28.95 -33.29 -28.31
CA SER A 2 -27.83 -32.43 -28.69
C SER A 2 -27.37 -31.71 -27.43
N ALA A 3 -26.08 -31.79 -27.13
CA ALA A 3 -25.48 -31.04 -26.04
C ALA A 3 -25.52 -29.54 -26.41
N ASN A 4 -26.21 -28.75 -25.60
CA ASN A 4 -26.07 -27.30 -25.60
C ASN A 4 -24.65 -26.99 -25.12
N GLU A 5 -23.77 -26.61 -26.03
CA GLU A 5 -22.54 -25.91 -25.67
C GLU A 5 -22.92 -24.56 -25.05
N ILE A 6 -22.69 -24.45 -23.74
CA ILE A 6 -22.69 -23.15 -23.07
C ILE A 6 -21.43 -22.44 -23.58
N SER A 7 -21.60 -21.53 -24.55
CA SER A 7 -20.54 -20.63 -24.95
C SER A 7 -20.23 -19.71 -23.77
N ILE A 8 -19.13 -20.00 -23.08
CA ILE A 8 -18.56 -19.05 -22.13
C ILE A 8 -18.04 -17.88 -22.98
N PRO A 9 -18.55 -16.65 -22.82
CA PRO A 9 -18.05 -15.51 -23.57
C PRO A 9 -16.55 -15.42 -23.37
N ASN A 10 -15.82 -15.47 -24.48
CA ASN A 10 -14.38 -15.33 -24.51
C ASN A 10 -14.04 -14.03 -23.76
N ALA A 11 -13.36 -14.13 -22.61
CA ALA A 11 -13.05 -13.00 -21.73
C ALA A 11 -12.03 -12.02 -22.33
N ALA A 12 -11.80 -12.06 -23.64
CA ALA A 12 -11.25 -10.97 -24.42
C ALA A 12 -12.32 -9.87 -24.59
N GLN A 13 -12.80 -9.29 -23.49
CA GLN A 13 -13.37 -7.95 -23.59
C GLN A 13 -12.24 -7.05 -24.08
N SER A 14 -12.37 -6.57 -25.32
CA SER A 14 -11.49 -5.54 -25.84
C SER A 14 -11.43 -4.41 -24.83
N LEU A 15 -10.22 -4.08 -24.36
CA LEU A 15 -10.03 -2.88 -23.54
C LEU A 15 -10.73 -1.69 -24.21
N PRO A 16 -11.34 -0.78 -23.42
CA PRO A 16 -11.95 0.41 -24.00
C PRO A 16 -10.91 1.14 -24.86
N PRO A 17 -11.33 1.71 -26.00
CA PRO A 17 -10.42 2.39 -26.91
C PRO A 17 -9.68 3.52 -26.18
N THR A 18 -8.41 3.70 -26.50
CA THR A 18 -7.61 4.83 -26.02
C THR A 18 -8.32 6.14 -26.34
N PRO A 19 -8.55 7.02 -25.36
CA PRO A 19 -9.15 8.33 -25.61
C PRO A 19 -8.32 9.16 -26.61
N GLU A 20 -8.97 10.03 -27.36
CA GLU A 20 -8.29 10.92 -28.30
C GLU A 20 -7.26 11.81 -27.56
N GLY A 21 -6.06 11.98 -28.13
CA GLY A 21 -4.95 12.75 -27.54
C GLY A 21 -4.04 11.97 -26.58
N TYR A 22 -4.35 10.70 -26.29
CA TYR A 22 -3.52 9.81 -25.48
C TYR A 22 -2.57 8.95 -26.32
N GLU A 23 -1.45 8.53 -25.72
CA GLU A 23 -0.58 7.52 -26.33
C GLU A 23 -1.25 6.14 -26.38
N ALA A 24 -0.78 5.29 -27.29
CA ALA A 24 -1.24 3.90 -27.39
C ALA A 24 -1.05 3.17 -26.06
N LEU A 25 -2.03 2.31 -25.71
CA LEU A 25 -1.94 1.45 -24.54
C LEU A 25 -0.65 0.62 -24.64
N TYR A 26 0.14 0.61 -23.58
CA TYR A 26 1.26 -0.29 -23.42
C TYR A 26 1.05 -1.13 -22.17
N GLU A 27 1.57 -2.35 -22.21
CA GLU A 27 1.52 -3.24 -21.06
C GLU A 27 2.50 -2.73 -20.00
N PHE A 28 1.96 -2.36 -18.84
CA PHE A 28 2.76 -1.98 -17.69
C PHE A 28 2.92 -3.19 -16.76
N THR A 29 4.15 -3.65 -16.56
CA THR A 29 4.48 -4.70 -15.59
C THR A 29 5.33 -4.14 -14.46
N TYR A 30 4.87 -4.28 -13.22
CA TYR A 30 5.68 -3.99 -12.03
C TYR A 30 6.55 -5.21 -11.67
N PRO A 31 7.80 -5.01 -11.23
CA PRO A 31 8.59 -6.07 -10.60
C PRO A 31 8.03 -6.34 -9.19
N THR A 32 6.86 -6.98 -9.13
CA THR A 32 6.07 -7.16 -7.91
C THR A 32 6.87 -7.83 -6.79
N VAL A 33 7.64 -8.88 -7.11
CA VAL A 33 8.43 -9.60 -6.10
C VAL A 33 9.52 -8.71 -5.49
N PRO A 34 10.43 -8.06 -6.26
CA PRO A 34 11.37 -7.10 -5.71
C PRO A 34 10.72 -5.96 -4.91
N LEU A 35 9.59 -5.42 -5.38
CA LEU A 35 8.88 -4.35 -4.68
C LEU A 35 8.31 -4.81 -3.34
N ILE A 36 7.70 -6.00 -3.29
CA ILE A 36 7.20 -6.59 -2.04
C ILE A 36 8.35 -6.83 -1.06
N VAL A 37 9.45 -7.43 -1.53
CA VAL A 37 10.63 -7.69 -0.68
C VAL A 37 11.23 -6.38 -0.17
N GLY A 38 11.48 -5.41 -1.06
CA GLY A 38 12.06 -4.12 -0.71
C GLY A 38 11.19 -3.32 0.25
N SER A 39 9.88 -3.25 0.00
CA SER A 39 8.94 -2.56 0.91
C SER A 39 8.82 -3.27 2.27
N SER A 40 8.86 -4.60 2.31
CA SER A 40 8.84 -5.36 3.57
C SER A 40 10.08 -5.10 4.41
N LEU A 41 11.27 -5.13 3.78
CA LEU A 41 12.53 -4.84 4.45
C LEU A 41 12.59 -3.40 4.96
N LEU A 42 12.14 -2.44 4.15
CA LEU A 42 12.03 -1.05 4.56
C LEU A 42 11.06 -0.89 5.74
N GLY A 43 9.90 -1.55 5.70
CA GLY A 43 8.93 -1.54 6.79
C GLY A 43 9.50 -2.08 8.10
N ILE A 44 10.19 -3.22 8.06
CA ILE A 44 10.88 -3.81 9.23
C ILE A 44 11.95 -2.84 9.75
N GLY A 45 12.79 -2.31 8.86
CA GLY A 45 13.85 -1.36 9.24
C GLY A 45 13.30 -0.09 9.89
N MET A 46 12.22 0.46 9.34
CA MET A 46 11.54 1.64 9.90
C MET A 46 10.87 1.33 11.24
N ALA A 47 10.28 0.14 11.42
CA ALA A 47 9.71 -0.25 12.70
C ALA A 47 10.78 -0.31 13.79
N VAL A 48 11.94 -0.92 13.51
CA VAL A 48 13.09 -0.94 14.43
C VAL A 48 13.58 0.48 14.72
N ALA A 49 13.73 1.32 13.70
CA ALA A 49 14.18 2.70 13.86
C ALA A 49 13.23 3.53 14.73
N VAL A 50 11.91 3.37 14.54
CA VAL A 50 10.89 4.06 15.34
C VAL A 50 10.88 3.56 16.78
N VAL A 51 10.99 2.25 17.01
CA VAL A 51 11.12 1.69 18.37
C VAL A 51 12.36 2.21 19.06
N ALA A 52 13.52 2.19 18.40
CA ALA A 52 14.76 2.73 18.95
C ALA A 52 14.64 4.22 19.27
N LEU A 53 14.10 5.02 18.35
CA LEU A 53 13.89 6.46 18.54
C LEU A 53 12.99 6.74 19.75
N LEU A 54 11.81 6.11 19.81
CA LEU A 54 10.86 6.33 20.90
C LEU A 54 11.40 5.85 22.25
N THR A 55 12.11 4.70 22.29
CA THR A 55 12.80 4.23 23.49
C THR A 55 13.86 5.23 23.96
N SER A 56 14.63 5.82 23.03
CA SER A 56 15.65 6.83 23.39
C SER A 56 15.07 8.16 23.90
N LEU A 57 13.88 8.54 23.42
CA LEU A 57 13.22 9.79 23.80
C LEU A 57 12.40 9.66 25.08
N HIS A 58 11.76 8.51 25.31
CA HIS A 58 10.76 8.34 26.35
C HIS A 58 11.07 7.22 27.35
N GLY A 59 12.18 6.51 27.16
CA GLY A 59 12.53 5.31 27.93
C GLY A 59 11.84 4.04 27.40
N PRO A 60 12.31 2.85 27.84
CA PRO A 60 11.81 1.56 27.35
C PRO A 60 10.34 1.28 27.72
N ASP A 61 9.83 1.91 28.76
CA ASP A 61 8.48 1.65 29.31
C ASP A 61 7.34 2.18 28.41
N ILE A 62 7.66 2.93 27.35
CA ILE A 62 6.65 3.46 26.42
C ILE A 62 5.95 2.36 25.59
N PHE A 63 6.59 1.19 25.46
CA PHE A 63 6.10 0.09 24.64
C PHE A 63 5.39 -0.97 25.49
N THR A 64 4.15 -0.69 25.90
CA THR A 64 3.33 -1.62 26.72
C THR A 64 2.87 -2.89 25.98
N PHE A 65 3.13 -2.98 24.68
CA PHE A 65 2.74 -4.09 23.80
C PHE A 65 3.92 -5.00 23.39
N PHE A 66 5.13 -4.67 23.87
CA PHE A 66 6.29 -5.54 23.77
C PHE A 66 6.68 -6.03 25.16
N GLU A 67 6.74 -7.35 25.33
CA GLU A 67 7.39 -7.95 26.49
C GLU A 67 8.89 -8.06 26.18
N VAL A 68 9.70 -7.30 26.93
CA VAL A 68 11.15 -7.32 26.83
C VAL A 68 11.71 -8.16 27.97
N THR A 69 12.31 -9.30 27.62
CA THR A 69 12.99 -10.17 28.58
C THR A 69 14.50 -10.07 28.36
N VAL A 70 15.25 -9.72 29.41
CA VAL A 70 16.72 -9.69 29.40
C VAL A 70 17.23 -10.87 30.20
N ASP A 71 17.97 -11.77 29.55
CA ASP A 71 18.63 -12.93 30.17
C ASP A 71 20.12 -12.96 29.80
N GLY A 72 20.96 -12.56 30.74
CA GLY A 72 22.40 -12.38 30.52
C GLY A 72 22.70 -11.34 29.42
N GLU A 73 23.42 -11.76 28.37
CA GLU A 73 23.73 -10.93 27.20
C GLU A 73 22.63 -10.97 26.12
N THR A 74 21.58 -11.79 26.30
CA THR A 74 20.51 -11.96 25.31
C THR A 74 19.31 -11.12 25.70
N THR A 75 18.81 -10.31 24.76
CA THR A 75 17.53 -9.60 24.89
C THR A 75 16.51 -10.20 23.94
N THR A 76 15.40 -10.69 24.48
CA THR A 76 14.27 -11.23 23.71
C THR A 76 13.13 -10.22 23.69
N TYR A 77 12.56 -10.01 22.49
CA TYR A 77 11.41 -9.13 22.26
C TYR A 77 10.22 -9.97 21.81
N ALA A 78 9.17 -10.04 22.62
CA ALA A 78 7.90 -10.68 22.26
C ALA A 78 6.82 -9.62 22.04
N MET A 79 6.04 -9.74 20.97
CA MET A 79 4.99 -8.78 20.60
C MET A 79 3.61 -9.41 20.80
N ASP A 80 2.74 -8.73 21.54
CA ASP A 80 1.33 -9.09 21.58
C ASP A 80 0.61 -8.53 20.33
N LEU A 81 0.30 -9.43 19.40
CA LEU A 81 -0.40 -9.09 18.16
C LEU A 81 -1.82 -8.54 18.41
N THR A 82 -2.44 -8.86 19.54
CA THR A 82 -3.77 -8.33 19.89
C THR A 82 -3.68 -6.90 20.40
N ALA A 83 -2.62 -6.56 21.13
CA ALA A 83 -2.34 -5.20 21.58
C ALA A 83 -1.92 -4.27 20.43
N ILE A 84 -1.28 -4.79 19.39
CA ILE A 84 -0.83 -3.99 18.24
C ILE A 84 -1.86 -3.86 17.12
N GLY A 85 -2.91 -4.70 17.10
CA GLY A 85 -3.89 -4.74 16.01
C GLY A 85 -4.57 -3.39 15.76
N ILE A 86 -5.02 -2.71 16.82
CA ILE A 86 -5.67 -1.39 16.70
C ILE A 86 -4.65 -0.30 16.27
N PRO A 87 -3.49 -0.12 16.94
CA PRO A 87 -2.45 0.80 16.48
C PRO A 87 -2.02 0.56 15.03
N PHE A 88 -1.89 -0.70 14.62
CA PHE A 88 -1.54 -1.07 13.25
C PHE A 88 -2.60 -0.62 12.24
N LEU A 89 -3.89 -0.87 12.53
CA LEU A 89 -4.97 -0.41 11.67
C LEU A 89 -5.01 1.12 11.57
N ILE A 90 -4.79 1.83 12.68
CA ILE A 90 -4.70 3.30 12.68
C ILE A 90 -3.53 3.76 11.81
N ALA A 91 -2.35 3.16 11.99
CA ALA A 91 -1.16 3.48 11.21
C ALA A 91 -1.37 3.21 9.72
N LEU A 92 -1.96 2.07 9.37
CA LEU A 92 -2.29 1.72 7.99
C LEU A 92 -3.21 2.76 7.35
N VAL A 93 -4.30 3.12 8.02
CA VAL A 93 -5.24 4.15 7.54
C VAL A 93 -4.56 5.50 7.40
N ALA A 94 -3.79 5.93 8.41
CA ALA A 94 -3.08 7.20 8.39
C ALA A 94 -2.05 7.26 7.26
N THR A 95 -1.24 6.22 7.10
CA THR A 95 -0.24 6.12 6.03
C THR A 95 -0.91 6.14 4.67
N THR A 96 -1.99 5.38 4.46
CA THR A 96 -2.74 5.39 3.19
C THR A 96 -3.29 6.77 2.88
N VAL A 97 -3.95 7.43 3.84
CA VAL A 97 -4.51 8.77 3.64
C VAL A 97 -3.41 9.78 3.31
N LEU A 98 -2.28 9.74 4.03
CA LEU A 98 -1.15 10.62 3.78
C LEU A 98 -0.48 10.35 2.42
N HIS A 99 -0.30 9.09 2.06
CA HIS A 99 0.33 8.68 0.80
C HIS A 99 -0.50 9.13 -0.40
N GLU A 100 -1.77 8.72 -0.45
CA GLU A 100 -2.67 9.12 -1.52
C GLU A 100 -2.91 10.63 -1.51
N GLY A 101 -3.06 11.22 -0.32
CA GLY A 101 -3.21 12.66 -0.15
C GLY A 101 -2.04 13.46 -0.71
N LEU A 102 -0.80 12.99 -0.53
CA LEU A 102 0.39 13.64 -1.07
C LEU A 102 0.43 13.56 -2.60
N HIS A 103 0.12 12.40 -3.20
CA HIS A 103 -0.05 12.29 -4.65
C HIS A 103 -1.10 13.29 -5.15
N GLY A 104 -2.25 13.35 -4.49
CA GLY A 104 -3.32 14.26 -4.84
C GLY A 104 -2.95 15.74 -4.65
N LEU A 105 -2.14 16.08 -3.66
CA LEU A 105 -1.63 17.44 -3.46
C LEU A 105 -0.69 17.84 -4.60
N VAL A 106 0.26 16.96 -4.94
CA VAL A 106 1.21 17.19 -6.04
C VAL A 106 0.47 17.34 -7.36
N PHE A 107 -0.49 16.47 -7.68
CA PHE A 107 -1.29 16.60 -8.90
C PHE A 107 -2.09 17.91 -8.96
N ARG A 108 -2.72 18.32 -7.84
CA ARG A 108 -3.44 19.61 -7.78
C ARG A 108 -2.51 20.81 -7.93
N TYR A 109 -1.31 20.74 -7.38
CA TYR A 109 -0.29 21.78 -7.55
C TYR A 109 0.05 22.00 -9.04
N TYR A 110 0.04 20.93 -9.85
CA TYR A 110 0.21 21.01 -11.31
C TYR A 110 -1.10 21.26 -12.09
N GLY A 111 -2.20 21.63 -11.42
CA GLY A 111 -3.46 22.00 -12.07
C GLY A 111 -4.35 20.83 -12.51
N HIS A 112 -4.08 19.62 -12.02
CA HIS A 112 -4.90 18.44 -12.34
C HIS A 112 -6.08 18.26 -11.36
N ASP A 113 -7.18 17.66 -11.88
CA ASP A 113 -8.30 17.21 -11.03
C ASP A 113 -8.01 15.78 -10.62
N VAL A 114 -7.96 15.56 -9.31
CA VAL A 114 -7.60 14.27 -8.72
C VAL A 114 -8.86 13.56 -8.26
N THR A 115 -8.98 12.31 -8.67
CA THR A 115 -9.97 11.36 -8.16
C THR A 115 -9.29 10.40 -7.20
N PHE A 116 -9.89 10.21 -6.02
CA PHE A 116 -9.46 9.22 -5.05
C PHE A 116 -10.39 8.01 -5.08
N GLY A 117 -9.86 6.81 -4.85
CA GLY A 117 -10.69 5.62 -4.76
C GLY A 117 -9.97 4.41 -4.20
N VAL A 118 -10.69 3.28 -4.24
CA VAL A 118 -10.24 1.98 -3.73
C VAL A 118 -10.52 0.92 -4.78
N VAL A 119 -9.58 -0.01 -4.96
CA VAL A 119 -9.74 -1.22 -5.77
C VAL A 119 -9.58 -2.42 -4.83
N PRO A 120 -10.69 -2.93 -4.24
CA PRO A 120 -10.64 -3.98 -3.23
C PRO A 120 -10.02 -5.29 -3.74
N SER A 121 -10.22 -5.63 -5.01
CA SER A 121 -9.63 -6.82 -5.64
C SER A 121 -8.10 -6.81 -5.67
N MET A 122 -7.48 -5.63 -5.52
CA MET A 122 -6.04 -5.44 -5.45
C MET A 122 -5.55 -5.02 -4.06
N GLY A 123 -6.48 -4.83 -3.10
CA GLY A 123 -6.16 -4.25 -1.80
C GLY A 123 -5.55 -2.83 -1.90
N ALA A 124 -5.86 -2.09 -2.96
CA ALA A 124 -5.18 -0.85 -3.30
C ALA A 124 -6.06 0.37 -3.09
N PHE A 125 -5.45 1.45 -2.61
CA PHE A 125 -5.99 2.80 -2.62
C PHE A 125 -5.28 3.58 -3.73
N TYR A 126 -5.93 4.61 -4.27
CA TYR A 126 -5.30 5.41 -5.31
C TYR A 126 -5.72 6.88 -5.26
N ALA A 127 -4.79 7.73 -5.69
CA ALA A 127 -5.01 9.08 -6.20
C ALA A 127 -4.64 9.09 -7.69
N ALA A 128 -5.60 9.36 -8.56
CA ALA A 128 -5.40 9.32 -10.01
C ALA A 128 -5.95 10.57 -10.69
N VAL A 129 -5.35 10.91 -11.82
CA VAL A 129 -5.81 11.98 -12.70
C VAL A 129 -6.26 11.34 -14.01
N PHE A 130 -7.57 11.24 -14.20
CA PHE A 130 -8.16 10.71 -15.41
C PHE A 130 -8.37 11.83 -16.43
N GLY A 131 -8.17 11.55 -17.72
CA GLY A 131 -8.52 12.49 -18.80
C GLY A 131 -7.62 13.72 -18.97
N LYS A 132 -6.59 13.93 -18.12
CA LYS A 132 -5.73 15.13 -18.19
C LYS A 132 -4.27 14.91 -18.59
N PHE A 133 -3.80 13.68 -18.68
CA PHE A 133 -2.47 13.39 -19.23
C PHE A 133 -2.62 13.17 -20.73
N GLN A 134 -2.79 14.27 -21.45
CA GLN A 134 -2.68 14.31 -22.91
C GLN A 134 -1.22 14.66 -23.26
N ARG A 135 -0.76 14.29 -24.45
CA ARG A 135 0.54 14.76 -24.95
C ARG A 135 0.64 16.28 -24.98
#